data_AF-A0A059D5F4-F1
#
_entry.id   AF-A0A059D5F4-F1
#
_cell.length_a   1.000
_cell.length_b   1.000
_cell.length_c   1.000
_cell.angle_alpha   90.00
_cell.angle_beta   90.00
_cell.angle_gamma   90.00
#
_symmetry.space_group_name_H-M   'P 1'
#
loop_
_entity.id
_entity.type
_entity.pdbx_description
1 polymer ?
#
loop_
_entity_poly.entity_id
_entity_poly.type
_entity_poly.pdbx_seq_one_letter_code
_entity_poly.pdbx_strand_id
1 'polypeptide(L)'
;MASKEPEQQPQHREDEEAPAAEDEDTGAQVAPIVRLEEVAVTTGEEDEEAILDLKAKLYRFDKEGNQWKERGAGSVRFLKHKETGKVRLVMRQSKTLKICANHLIIPTMSVQEHVGNEKSCVWHARDFADGELKDELFCIRFASIESELQKLHGEVPGGC
;
A
#
# COMPACT_ATOMS: atom_id res chain seq x y z
N MET A 1 -9.02 -22.34 -75.82
CA MET A 1 -7.92 -21.46 -75.38
C MET A 1 -8.20 -21.15 -73.92
N ALA A 2 -7.40 -21.52 -72.91
CA ALA A 2 -5.97 -21.25 -72.70
C ALA A 2 -5.72 -19.73 -72.52
N SER A 3 -5.09 -19.17 -71.47
CA SER A 3 -4.51 -19.65 -70.18
C SER A 3 -4.44 -18.42 -69.21
N LYS A 4 -3.85 -18.38 -68.01
CA LYS A 4 -3.12 -19.30 -67.09
C LYS A 4 -3.26 -18.73 -65.65
N GLU A 5 -3.04 -19.53 -64.59
CA GLU A 5 -2.68 -19.00 -63.25
C GLU A 5 -1.39 -18.16 -63.28
N PRO A 6 -1.14 -17.36 -62.24
CA PRO A 6 0.10 -17.60 -61.49
C PRO A 6 -0.09 -17.67 -59.96
N GLU A 7 0.45 -18.73 -59.36
CA GLU A 7 0.86 -18.74 -57.96
C GLU A 7 1.96 -17.69 -57.73
N GLN A 8 1.93 -16.97 -56.60
CA GLN A 8 3.12 -16.38 -55.99
C GLN A 8 3.09 -16.53 -54.46
N GLN A 9 4.28 -16.69 -53.90
CA GLN A 9 4.57 -17.21 -52.56
C GLN A 9 4.36 -16.17 -51.43
N PRO A 10 4.23 -16.61 -50.16
CA PRO A 10 4.09 -15.68 -49.04
C PRO A 10 5.37 -14.87 -48.83
N GLN A 11 5.27 -13.55 -48.98
CA GLN A 11 6.36 -12.66 -48.57
C GLN A 11 6.41 -12.54 -47.05
N HIS A 12 7.60 -12.80 -46.52
CA HIS A 12 8.02 -12.60 -45.15
C HIS A 12 7.55 -11.22 -44.67
N ARG A 13 6.71 -11.18 -43.63
CA ARG A 13 6.53 -9.95 -42.87
C ARG A 13 7.80 -9.77 -42.05
N GLU A 14 8.62 -8.81 -42.43
CA GLU A 14 9.75 -8.37 -41.61
C GLU A 14 9.15 -7.62 -40.41
N ASP A 15 9.58 -8.00 -39.20
CA ASP A 15 9.29 -7.20 -38.02
C ASP A 15 10.12 -5.91 -38.12
N GLU A 16 9.48 -4.80 -38.45
CA GLU A 16 10.06 -3.48 -38.21
C GLU A 16 10.21 -3.30 -36.69
N GLU A 17 11.40 -3.62 -36.17
CA GLU A 17 11.85 -3.11 -34.87
C GLU A 17 11.76 -1.59 -34.92
N ALA A 18 10.72 -1.05 -34.26
CA ALA A 18 10.61 0.38 -34.04
C ALA A 18 11.90 0.84 -33.35
N PRO A 19 12.65 1.80 -33.92
CA PRO A 19 13.92 2.22 -33.33
C PRO A 19 13.66 2.68 -31.91
N ALA A 20 14.42 2.13 -30.96
CA ALA A 20 14.41 2.61 -29.59
C ALA A 20 14.66 4.11 -29.63
N ALA A 21 13.74 4.91 -29.09
CA ALA A 21 13.91 6.33 -29.01
C ALA A 21 15.15 6.60 -28.16
N GLU A 22 16.24 7.00 -28.80
CA GLU A 22 17.40 7.55 -28.12
C GLU A 22 16.89 8.78 -27.35
N ASP A 23 17.20 8.87 -26.05
CA ASP A 23 16.90 10.06 -25.25
C ASP A 23 17.72 11.23 -25.83
N GLU A 24 17.12 11.96 -26.77
CA GLU A 24 17.70 13.21 -27.28
C GLU A 24 17.81 14.19 -26.12
N ASP A 25 19.02 14.31 -25.54
CA ASP A 25 19.36 15.40 -24.64
C ASP A 25 19.28 16.72 -25.41
N THR A 26 18.09 17.34 -25.35
CA THR A 26 17.77 18.63 -25.96
C THR A 26 18.66 19.79 -25.49
N GLY A 27 19.56 19.58 -24.50
CA GLY A 27 20.43 20.61 -23.94
C GLY A 27 19.67 21.70 -23.18
N ALA A 28 18.40 21.46 -22.84
CA ALA A 28 17.51 22.43 -22.23
C ALA A 28 17.91 22.75 -20.79
N GLN A 29 18.62 23.86 -20.60
CA GLN A 29 18.98 24.36 -19.27
C GLN A 29 17.78 24.99 -18.56
N VAL A 30 17.08 24.21 -17.74
CA VAL A 30 15.95 24.69 -16.93
C VAL A 30 16.47 25.46 -15.71
N ALA A 31 16.32 26.78 -15.73
CA ALA A 31 16.62 27.62 -14.57
C ALA A 31 15.66 27.33 -13.39
N PRO A 32 16.12 27.27 -12.13
CA PRO A 32 15.24 27.02 -10.98
C PRO A 32 14.19 28.13 -10.81
N ILE A 33 12.91 27.78 -10.96
CA ILE A 33 11.78 28.71 -10.79
C ILE A 33 11.63 29.15 -9.32
N VAL A 34 11.98 28.27 -8.38
CA VAL A 34 11.91 28.48 -6.94
C VAL A 34 13.18 27.95 -6.28
N ARG A 35 13.63 28.63 -5.23
CA ARG A 35 14.62 28.11 -4.29
C ARG A 35 13.88 27.52 -3.10
N LEU A 36 14.16 26.27 -2.79
CA LEU A 36 13.67 25.61 -1.58
C LEU A 36 14.78 25.67 -0.53
N GLU A 37 14.41 26.00 0.70
CA GLU A 37 15.28 25.85 1.86
C GLU A 37 15.04 24.47 2.48
N GLU A 38 16.07 23.87 3.06
CA GLU A 38 15.94 22.61 3.78
C GLU A 38 15.17 22.86 5.10
N VAL A 39 14.10 22.11 5.31
CA VAL A 39 13.25 22.22 6.51
C VAL A 39 13.35 20.92 7.28
N ALA A 40 13.75 20.99 8.55
CA ALA A 40 13.69 19.86 9.46
C ALA A 40 12.22 19.45 9.68
N VAL A 41 11.89 18.21 9.31
CA VAL A 41 10.54 17.64 9.45
C VAL A 41 10.52 16.55 10.53
N THR A 42 9.48 16.55 11.34
CA THR A 42 9.18 15.47 12.29
C THR A 42 8.20 14.48 11.66
N THR A 43 8.24 13.24 12.12
CA THR A 43 7.31 12.18 11.72
C THR A 43 5.97 12.27 12.46
N GLY A 44 5.97 12.85 13.67
CA GLY A 44 4.84 12.88 14.59
C GLY A 44 4.65 11.55 15.32
N GLU A 45 5.71 10.75 15.44
CA GLU A 45 5.77 9.38 15.98
C GLU A 45 6.90 9.23 17.03
N GLU A 46 7.60 10.32 17.36
CA GLU A 46 8.81 10.34 18.19
C GLU A 46 8.58 9.88 19.64
N ASP A 47 7.37 10.08 20.17
CA ASP A 47 6.96 9.69 21.53
C ASP A 47 6.36 8.28 21.61
N GLU A 48 6.53 7.49 20.55
CA GLU A 48 5.97 6.14 20.45
C GLU A 48 7.05 5.07 20.22
N GLU A 49 6.68 3.82 20.45
CA GLU A 49 7.48 2.62 20.21
C GLU A 49 6.72 1.68 19.26
N ALA A 50 7.40 1.16 18.25
CA ALA A 50 6.81 0.22 17.30
C ALA A 50 6.75 -1.19 17.90
N ILE A 51 5.53 -1.67 18.19
CA ILE A 51 5.27 -3.05 18.63
C ILE A 51 5.43 -4.02 17.46
N LEU A 52 5.08 -3.57 16.25
CA LEU A 52 5.03 -4.36 15.03
C LEU A 52 5.21 -3.44 13.81
N ASP A 53 5.94 -3.90 12.80
CA ASP A 53 6.11 -3.26 11.49
C ASP A 53 6.05 -4.34 10.40
N LEU A 54 5.01 -4.33 9.57
CA LEU A 54 4.79 -5.33 8.53
C LEU A 54 4.50 -4.71 7.16
N LYS A 55 4.90 -5.41 6.10
CA LYS A 55 4.50 -5.08 4.72
C LYS A 55 3.09 -5.58 4.45
N ALA A 56 2.21 -4.66 4.06
CA ALA A 56 0.82 -4.94 3.81
C ALA A 56 0.25 -4.11 2.63
N LYS A 57 -0.93 -4.52 2.16
CA LYS A 57 -1.80 -3.76 1.28
C LYS A 57 -3.15 -3.53 1.96
N LEU A 58 -3.58 -2.28 2.02
CA LEU A 58 -4.82 -1.84 2.65
C LEU A 58 -5.85 -1.47 1.59
N TYR A 59 -7.08 -1.91 1.84
CA TYR A 59 -8.27 -1.61 1.08
C TYR A 59 -9.29 -0.93 1.99
N ARG A 60 -10.08 -0.02 1.40
CA ARG A 60 -11.25 0.60 2.01
C ARG A 60 -12.49 0.09 1.30
N PHE A 61 -13.55 -0.20 2.05
CA PHE A 61 -14.87 -0.45 1.46
C PHE A 61 -15.54 0.86 1.03
N ASP A 62 -15.84 0.99 -0.24
CA ASP A 62 -16.66 2.05 -0.79
C ASP A 62 -18.14 1.67 -0.69
N LYS A 63 -18.88 2.40 0.16
CA LYS A 63 -20.30 2.15 0.44
C LYS A 63 -21.19 2.48 -0.75
N GLU A 64 -20.83 3.46 -1.57
CA GLU A 64 -21.64 3.89 -2.73
C GLU A 64 -21.48 2.89 -3.89
N GLY A 65 -20.24 2.50 -4.19
CA GLY A 65 -19.94 1.48 -5.20
C GLY A 65 -20.12 0.03 -4.75
N ASN A 66 -20.44 -0.20 -3.47
CA ASN A 66 -20.52 -1.53 -2.84
C ASN A 66 -19.28 -2.42 -3.13
N GLN A 67 -18.08 -1.84 -3.06
CA GLN A 67 -16.85 -2.47 -3.53
C GLN A 67 -15.62 -2.13 -2.69
N TRP A 68 -14.63 -3.02 -2.66
CA TRP A 68 -13.31 -2.70 -2.12
C TRP A 68 -12.50 -1.84 -3.10
N LYS A 69 -11.87 -0.78 -2.59
CA LYS A 69 -10.90 0.07 -3.32
C LYS A 69 -9.56 0.05 -2.60
N GLU A 70 -8.45 -0.05 -3.33
CA GLU A 70 -7.11 0.01 -2.74
C GLU A 70 -6.86 1.41 -2.14
N ARG A 71 -6.38 1.45 -0.89
CA ARG A 71 -6.09 2.70 -0.14
C ARG A 71 -4.58 2.94 0.00
N GLY A 72 -3.77 1.88 0.02
CA GLY A 72 -2.31 2.00 -0.01
C GLY A 72 -1.58 0.67 0.13
N ALA A 73 -0.30 0.64 -0.27
CA ALA A 73 0.59 -0.50 -0.09
C ALA A 73 1.94 -0.05 0.48
N GLY A 74 2.38 -0.65 1.58
CA GLY A 74 3.58 -0.23 2.30
C GLY A 74 3.70 -0.83 3.69
N SER A 75 4.34 -0.09 4.60
CA SER A 75 4.52 -0.51 6.01
C SER A 75 3.29 -0.10 6.82
N VAL A 76 2.73 -1.08 7.54
CA VAL A 76 1.77 -0.87 8.63
C VAL A 76 2.50 -1.08 9.95
N ARG A 77 2.39 -0.09 10.85
CA ARG A 77 2.99 -0.12 12.19
C ARG A 77 1.94 0.03 13.27
N PHE A 78 2.13 -0.72 14.35
CA PHE A 78 1.39 -0.54 15.60
C PHE A 78 2.30 0.21 16.56
N LEU A 79 1.95 1.45 16.86
CA LEU A 79 2.76 2.37 17.64
C LEU A 79 2.13 2.54 19.04
N LYS A 80 2.92 2.31 20.09
CA LYS A 80 2.52 2.49 21.49
C LYS A 80 3.12 3.78 22.02
N HIS A 81 2.27 4.70 22.49
CA HIS A 81 2.71 5.92 23.14
C HIS A 81 3.40 5.63 24.48
N LYS A 82 4.62 6.15 24.66
CA LYS A 82 5.50 5.86 25.82
C LYS A 82 4.84 6.20 27.15
N GLU A 83 4.27 7.39 27.27
CA GLU A 83 3.61 7.83 28.52
C GLU A 83 2.18 7.27 28.70
N THR A 84 1.30 7.44 27.70
CA THR A 84 -0.13 7.12 27.85
C THR A 84 -0.46 5.64 27.66
N GLY A 85 0.47 4.83 27.13
CA GLY A 85 0.26 3.42 26.81
C GLY A 85 -0.75 3.14 25.68
N LYS A 86 -1.37 4.17 25.10
CA LYS A 86 -2.31 4.04 23.98
C LYS A 86 -1.61 3.49 22.76
N VAL A 87 -2.31 2.66 21.98
CA VAL A 87 -1.81 2.10 20.73
C VAL A 87 -2.57 2.68 19.55
N ARG A 88 -1.87 3.05 18.47
CA ARG A 88 -2.47 3.39 17.17
C ARG A 88 -1.86 2.55 16.05
N LEU A 89 -2.67 2.32 15.01
CA LEU A 89 -2.21 1.83 13.73
C LEU A 89 -1.86 3.04 12.85
N VAL A 90 -0.64 3.08 12.33
CA VAL A 90 -0.20 4.03 11.30
C VAL A 90 0.31 3.24 10.11
N MET A 91 -0.24 3.49 8.92
CA MET A 91 0.23 2.89 7.68
C MET A 91 0.66 3.97 6.69
N ARG A 92 1.85 3.80 6.10
CA ARG A 92 2.40 4.71 5.08
C ARG A 92 2.61 3.99 3.76
N GLN A 93 2.26 4.66 2.67
CA GLN A 93 2.48 4.17 1.31
C GLN A 93 3.98 4.11 0.98
N SER A 94 4.37 3.06 0.26
CA SER A 94 5.72 2.92 -0.29
C SER A 94 6.03 4.08 -1.25
N LYS A 95 7.29 4.54 -1.28
CA LYS A 95 7.80 5.66 -2.11
C LYS A 95 7.25 7.04 -1.74
N THR A 96 5.93 7.20 -1.59
CA THR A 96 5.30 8.52 -1.34
C THR A 96 5.29 8.91 0.14
N LEU A 97 5.43 7.93 1.06
CA LEU A 97 5.37 8.07 2.53
C LEU A 97 4.07 8.69 3.08
N LYS A 98 3.06 8.89 2.20
CA LYS A 98 1.73 9.38 2.56
C LYS A 98 1.05 8.41 3.50
N ILE A 99 0.45 8.95 4.55
CA ILE A 99 -0.38 8.18 5.49
C ILE A 99 -1.62 7.68 4.72
N CYS A 100 -1.94 6.39 4.87
CA CYS A 100 -3.14 5.78 4.29
C CYS A 100 -4.04 5.07 5.34
N ALA A 101 -3.58 4.97 6.58
CA ALA A 101 -4.40 4.76 7.78
C ALA A 101 -3.70 5.40 9.00
N ASN A 102 -4.47 5.99 9.90
CA ASN A 102 -4.03 6.56 11.18
C ASN A 102 -5.21 6.57 12.16
N HIS A 103 -5.28 5.58 13.05
CA HIS A 103 -6.35 5.46 14.04
C HIS A 103 -5.90 4.77 15.33
N LEU A 104 -6.52 5.13 16.46
CA LEU A 104 -6.35 4.41 17.72
C LEU A 104 -6.90 2.99 17.62
N ILE A 105 -6.18 2.04 18.23
CA ILE A 105 -6.70 0.70 18.51
C ILE A 105 -7.45 0.78 19.84
N ILE A 106 -8.74 0.47 19.83
CA ILE A 106 -9.62 0.54 21.00
C ILE A 106 -10.18 -0.85 21.35
N PRO A 107 -10.45 -1.17 22.64
CA PRO A 107 -10.89 -2.51 23.04
C PRO A 107 -12.20 -3.00 22.40
N THR A 108 -13.02 -2.10 21.87
CA THR A 108 -14.28 -2.41 21.19
C THR A 108 -14.14 -2.69 19.69
N MET A 109 -12.92 -2.63 19.13
CA MET A 109 -12.68 -3.03 17.74
C MET A 109 -12.79 -4.55 17.60
N SER A 110 -13.64 -4.98 16.68
CA SER A 110 -13.68 -6.38 16.22
C SER A 110 -12.89 -6.50 14.91
N VAL A 111 -11.91 -7.41 14.91
CA VAL A 111 -11.18 -7.83 13.72
C VAL A 111 -11.76 -9.18 13.28
N GLN A 112 -12.08 -9.31 12.00
CA GLN A 112 -12.65 -10.52 11.41
C GLN A 112 -11.75 -10.99 10.27
N GLU A 113 -11.59 -12.30 10.10
CA GLU A 113 -10.94 -12.84 8.91
C GLU A 113 -11.77 -12.53 7.66
N HIS A 114 -11.12 -12.14 6.57
CA HIS A 114 -11.82 -11.93 5.31
C HIS A 114 -12.18 -13.29 4.71
N VAL A 115 -13.47 -13.52 4.46
CA VAL A 115 -13.97 -14.76 3.84
C VAL A 115 -13.16 -15.08 2.58
N GLY A 116 -12.60 -16.30 2.53
CA GLY A 116 -11.79 -16.78 1.41
C GLY A 116 -10.35 -16.24 1.34
N ASN A 117 -9.82 -15.55 2.37
CA ASN A 117 -8.44 -15.11 2.40
C ASN A 117 -7.84 -15.02 3.82
N GLU A 118 -7.21 -16.10 4.26
CA GLU A 118 -6.54 -16.24 5.58
C GLU A 118 -5.45 -15.19 5.84
N LYS A 119 -4.87 -14.57 4.79
CA LYS A 119 -3.87 -13.48 4.93
C LYS A 119 -4.50 -12.10 5.13
N SER A 120 -5.83 -12.01 5.15
CA SER A 120 -6.54 -10.75 5.13
C SER A 120 -7.55 -10.64 6.28
N CYS A 121 -7.57 -9.50 6.95
CA CYS A 121 -8.53 -9.21 8.02
C CYS A 121 -9.24 -7.88 7.82
N VAL A 122 -10.45 -7.79 8.38
CA VAL A 122 -11.44 -6.73 8.18
C VAL A 122 -11.80 -6.11 9.54
N TRP A 123 -11.88 -4.79 9.61
CA TRP A 123 -12.31 -4.09 10.82
C TRP A 123 -12.89 -2.71 10.52
N HIS A 124 -13.66 -2.18 11.46
CA HIS A 124 -14.12 -0.79 11.44
C HIS A 124 -13.19 0.10 12.26
N ALA A 125 -12.90 1.30 11.76
CA ALA A 125 -12.06 2.28 12.45
C ALA A 125 -12.53 3.71 12.20
N ARG A 126 -12.27 4.59 13.17
CA ARG A 126 -12.41 6.04 13.00
C ARG A 126 -11.04 6.64 12.68
N ASP A 127 -10.80 6.88 11.41
CA ASP A 127 -9.48 7.11 10.80
C ASP A 127 -9.23 8.59 10.45
N PHE A 128 -7.97 9.01 10.53
CA PHE A 128 -7.51 10.39 10.30
C PHE A 128 -6.47 10.54 9.18
N ALA A 129 -6.32 9.55 8.28
CA ALA A 129 -5.29 9.58 7.23
C ALA A 129 -5.40 10.79 6.27
N ASP A 130 -6.61 11.33 6.08
CA ASP A 130 -6.88 12.48 5.19
C ASP A 130 -6.86 13.84 5.91
N GLY A 131 -6.53 13.89 7.21
CA GLY A 131 -6.61 15.12 8.02
C GLY A 131 -8.00 15.45 8.56
N GLU A 132 -8.97 14.54 8.42
CA GLU A 132 -10.32 14.60 9.01
C GLU A 132 -10.75 13.22 9.51
N LEU A 133 -11.58 13.16 10.56
CA LEU A 133 -12.02 11.89 11.16
C LEU A 133 -13.16 11.25 10.36
N LYS A 134 -12.92 10.07 9.79
CA LYS A 134 -13.88 9.29 8.98
C LYS A 134 -14.13 7.91 9.56
N ASP A 135 -15.38 7.45 9.54
CA ASP A 135 -15.73 6.07 9.91
C ASP A 135 -15.56 5.14 8.70
N GLU A 136 -14.42 4.46 8.67
CA GLU A 136 -13.97 3.60 7.58
C GLU A 136 -14.19 2.11 7.90
N LEU A 137 -14.41 1.31 6.86
CA LEU A 137 -14.35 -0.15 6.89
C LEU A 137 -13.12 -0.57 6.09
N PHE A 138 -12.13 -1.15 6.78
CA PHE A 138 -10.86 -1.54 6.21
C PHE A 138 -10.77 -3.04 6.00
N CYS A 139 -10.01 -3.44 4.98
CA CYS A 139 -9.50 -4.79 4.80
C CYS A 139 -7.99 -4.67 4.54
N ILE A 140 -7.17 -5.34 5.33
CA ILE A 140 -5.71 -5.38 5.11
C ILE A 140 -5.30 -6.79 4.69
N ARG A 141 -4.31 -6.88 3.81
CA ARG A 141 -3.67 -8.13 3.39
C ARG A 141 -2.18 -8.07 3.67
N PHE A 142 -1.68 -9.02 4.43
CA PHE A 142 -0.24 -9.15 4.73
C PHE A 142 0.51 -9.85 3.59
N ALA A 143 1.78 -9.49 3.39
CA ALA A 143 2.58 -9.99 2.26
C ALA A 143 2.96 -11.48 2.40
N SER A 144 3.22 -11.96 3.63
CA SER A 144 3.47 -13.38 3.95
C SER A 144 2.51 -13.86 5.05
N ILE A 145 2.45 -15.18 5.26
CA ILE A 145 1.80 -15.78 6.45
C ILE A 145 2.82 -15.87 7.61
N GLU A 146 4.11 -16.04 7.31
CA GLU A 146 5.20 -16.15 8.30
C GLU A 146 5.47 -14.85 9.09
N SER A 147 4.81 -13.74 8.73
CA SER A 147 4.97 -12.46 9.39
C SER A 147 4.28 -12.43 10.76
N GLU A 148 5.05 -12.65 11.82
CA GLU A 148 4.87 -12.25 13.23
C GLU A 148 3.57 -12.62 13.99
N LEU A 149 2.41 -12.75 13.34
CA LEU A 149 1.10 -13.03 13.95
C LEU A 149 1.05 -14.38 14.70
N GLN A 150 1.90 -15.32 14.29
CA GLN A 150 2.07 -16.61 14.97
C GLN A 150 2.92 -16.49 16.25
N LYS A 151 3.79 -15.47 16.37
CA LYS A 151 4.53 -15.16 17.60
C LYS A 151 3.60 -14.59 18.67
N LEU A 152 2.63 -13.75 18.28
CA LEU A 152 1.59 -13.22 19.17
C LEU A 152 0.64 -14.30 19.73
N HIS A 153 0.47 -15.43 19.05
CA HIS A 153 -0.26 -16.60 19.57
C HIS A 153 0.64 -17.56 20.39
N GLY A 154 1.95 -17.34 20.43
CA GLY A 154 2.93 -18.24 21.07
C GLY A 154 3.20 -17.96 22.56
N GLU A 155 2.75 -16.81 23.09
CA GLU A 155 3.03 -16.39 24.48
C GLU A 155 1.77 -16.38 25.36
N VAL A 156 1.04 -17.50 25.37
CA VAL A 156 0.31 -17.92 26.58
C VAL A 156 1.14 -19.00 27.25
N PRO A 157 1.94 -18.69 28.29
CA PRO A 157 2.59 -19.72 29.09
C PRO A 157 1.50 -20.55 29.75
N GLY A 158 1.38 -21.82 29.33
CA GLY A 158 0.63 -22.82 30.08
C GLY A 158 1.32 -23.02 31.42
N GLY A 159 0.77 -22.40 32.48
CA GLY A 159 1.38 -22.32 33.80
C GLY A 159 0.37 -22.52 34.92
N CYS A 160 0.09 -23.80 35.20
CA CYS A 160 -0.57 -24.36 36.39
C CYS A 160 -1.91 -23.76 36.84
#